data_AF-A0A6P1BMM1-F1
#
_entry.id   AF-A0A6P1BMM1-F1
#
_cell.length_a   1.000
_cell.length_b   1.000
_cell.length_c   1.000
_cell.angle_alpha   90.00
_cell.angle_beta   90.00
_cell.angle_gamma   90.00
#
_symmetry.space_group_name_H-M   'P 1'
#
loop_
_entity.id
_entity.type
_entity.pdbx_description
1 polymer ?
#
loop_
_entity_poly.entity_id
_entity_poly.type
_entity_poly.pdbx_seq_one_letter_code
_entity_poly.pdbx_strand_id
1 'polypeptide(L)'
;MTLSEGGYVREFRMNQGSADLSTEPLYKTINLFRFDKDTVKEHLVPRLVALFASGDNTTYVEEVLAWLITDGELRIKGALCDGLRWFEMDSAIDLGIAERIFSGPAAAPH
;
A
#
# COMPACT_ATOMS: atom_id res chain seq x y z
N MET A 1 -6.82 -1.08 3.03
CA MET A 1 -5.99 -0.99 4.25
C MET A 1 -6.78 -0.32 5.37
N THR A 2 -6.62 -0.76 6.61
CA THR A 2 -7.15 -0.09 7.81
C THR A 2 -6.02 0.55 8.62
N LEU A 3 -6.34 1.63 9.33
CA LEU A 3 -5.42 2.36 10.19
C LEU A 3 -5.93 2.33 11.64
N SER A 4 -5.01 2.27 12.59
CA SER A 4 -5.30 2.56 14.00
C SER A 4 -5.55 4.06 14.20
N GLU A 5 -6.08 4.44 15.37
CA GLU A 5 -6.28 5.84 15.76
C GLU A 5 -4.98 6.67 15.65
N GLY A 6 -3.81 6.06 15.92
CA GLY A 6 -2.50 6.69 15.76
C GLY A 6 -2.01 6.82 14.30
N GLY A 7 -2.83 6.41 13.32
CA GLY A 7 -2.50 6.41 11.89
C GLY A 7 -1.54 5.30 11.47
N TYR A 8 -1.39 4.23 12.26
CA TYR A 8 -0.54 3.10 11.91
C TYR A 8 -1.33 2.02 11.20
N VAL A 9 -0.74 1.42 10.17
CA VAL A 9 -1.33 0.30 9.42
C VAL A 9 -1.59 -0.86 10.37
N ARG A 10 -2.83 -1.35 10.38
CA ARG A 10 -3.22 -2.56 11.11
C ARG A 10 -3.31 -3.77 10.20
N GLU A 11 -3.86 -3.57 9.01
CA GLU A 11 -4.16 -4.66 8.09
C GLU A 11 -4.13 -4.17 6.64
N PHE A 12 -3.49 -4.96 5.78
CA PHE A 12 -3.68 -4.89 4.33
C PHE A 12 -4.78 -5.87 3.96
N ARG A 13 -5.88 -5.35 3.39
CA ARG A 13 -6.98 -6.18 2.91
C ARG A 13 -6.88 -6.35 1.40
N MET A 14 -6.68 -7.58 0.97
CA MET A 14 -6.66 -7.95 -0.44
C MET A 14 -8.05 -8.31 -0.94
N ASN A 15 -8.30 -8.04 -2.23
CA ASN A 15 -9.43 -8.56 -2.99
C ASN A 15 -10.82 -8.41 -2.31
N GLN A 16 -11.13 -7.20 -1.85
CA GLN A 16 -12.38 -6.91 -1.17
C GLN A 16 -13.55 -6.86 -2.17
N GLY A 17 -14.48 -7.83 -2.06
CA GLY A 17 -15.80 -7.75 -2.68
C GLY A 17 -16.73 -6.81 -1.90
N SER A 18 -17.84 -6.38 -2.52
CA SER A 18 -18.81 -5.46 -1.90
C SER A 18 -19.46 -5.97 -0.61
N ALA A 19 -19.36 -7.26 -0.31
CA ALA A 19 -19.90 -7.89 0.91
C ALA A 19 -18.99 -7.77 2.14
N ASP A 20 -17.73 -7.34 1.98
CA ASP A 20 -16.72 -7.29 3.06
C ASP A 20 -16.49 -5.88 3.61
N LEU A 21 -17.44 -4.97 3.34
CA LEU A 21 -17.38 -3.59 3.79
C LEU A 21 -17.64 -3.51 5.30
N SER A 22 -16.57 -3.61 6.08
CA SER A 22 -16.60 -3.29 7.51
C SER A 22 -17.02 -1.84 7.74
N THR A 23 -17.56 -1.54 8.92
CA THR A 23 -17.86 -0.17 9.36
C THR A 23 -16.62 0.72 9.54
N GLU A 24 -15.41 0.14 9.52
CA GLU A 24 -14.16 0.90 9.60
C GLU A 24 -13.77 1.54 8.26
N PRO A 25 -13.17 2.73 8.27
CA PRO A 25 -12.71 3.40 7.07
C PRO A 25 -11.63 2.59 6.34
N LEU A 26 -11.85 2.38 5.05
CA LEU A 26 -10.91 1.70 4.16
C LEU A 26 -10.12 2.71 3.33
N TYR A 27 -8.80 2.52 3.34
CA TYR A 27 -7.86 3.34 2.57
C TYR A 27 -7.26 2.51 1.43
N LYS A 28 -7.18 3.13 0.24
CA LYS A 28 -6.39 2.60 -0.89
C LYS A 28 -4.92 3.00 -0.71
N THR A 29 -4.00 2.09 -1.05
CA THR A 29 -2.55 2.35 -1.05
C THR A 29 -2.08 2.88 -2.40
N ILE A 30 -1.09 3.77 -2.38
CA ILE A 30 -0.40 4.29 -3.58
C ILE A 30 0.78 3.37 -3.97
N ASN A 31 1.05 2.32 -3.17
CA ASN A 31 2.19 1.42 -3.30
C ASN A 31 3.55 2.14 -3.28
N LEU A 32 3.59 3.29 -2.59
CA LEU A 32 4.81 4.02 -2.27
C LEU A 32 5.12 3.84 -0.79
N PHE A 33 6.28 3.25 -0.52
CA PHE A 33 6.72 2.97 0.84
C PHE A 33 8.08 3.60 1.10
N ARG A 34 8.28 4.08 2.33
CA ARG A 34 9.56 4.58 2.81
C ARG A 34 9.96 3.80 4.04
N PHE A 35 11.13 3.20 3.99
CA PHE A 35 11.73 2.45 5.08
C PHE A 35 13.12 3.02 5.35
N ASP A 36 13.57 2.92 6.60
CA ASP A 36 14.98 3.10 6.91
C ASP A 36 15.80 1.88 6.42
N LYS A 37 17.11 2.04 6.45
CA LYS A 37 18.06 1.04 5.94
C LYS A 37 17.98 -0.28 6.71
N ASP A 38 17.82 -0.23 8.02
CA ASP A 38 17.92 -1.40 8.89
C ASP A 38 16.64 -2.22 8.76
N THR A 39 15.48 -1.57 8.75
CA THR A 39 14.18 -2.18 8.44
C THR A 39 14.21 -2.99 7.13
N VAL A 40 14.80 -2.41 6.07
CA VAL A 40 14.91 -3.10 4.78
C VAL A 40 15.84 -4.31 4.87
N LYS A 41 17.00 -4.14 5.49
CA LYS A 41 18.05 -5.18 5.52
C LYS A 41 17.75 -6.33 6.47
N GLU A 42 17.10 -6.05 7.59
CA GLU A 42 16.93 -6.99 8.69
C GLU A 42 15.56 -7.69 8.63
N HIS A 43 14.54 -7.05 8.05
CA HIS A 43 13.18 -7.60 8.03
C HIS A 43 12.67 -7.84 6.61
N LEU A 44 12.58 -6.79 5.78
CA LEU A 44 11.89 -6.90 4.49
C LEU A 44 12.62 -7.80 3.48
N VAL A 45 13.90 -7.54 3.23
CA VAL A 45 14.68 -8.32 2.24
C VAL A 45 14.83 -9.79 2.66
N PRO A 46 15.19 -10.12 3.92
CA PRO A 46 15.25 -11.53 4.34
C PRO A 46 13.94 -12.28 4.14
N ARG A 47 12.80 -11.66 4.44
CA ARG A 47 11.48 -12.27 4.27
C ARG A 47 11.17 -12.55 2.79
N LEU A 48 11.43 -11.59 1.91
CA LEU A 48 11.28 -11.76 0.46
C LEU A 48 12.20 -12.87 -0.08
N VAL A 49 13.47 -12.88 0.34
CA VAL A 49 14.44 -13.91 -0.08
C VAL A 49 13.99 -15.30 0.36
N ALA A 50 13.47 -15.45 1.58
CA ALA A 50 12.96 -16.73 2.08
C ALA A 50 11.75 -17.22 1.25
N LEU A 51 10.83 -16.32 0.89
CA LEU A 51 9.69 -16.66 0.03
C LEU A 51 10.15 -17.15 -1.34
N PHE A 52 11.02 -16.39 -2.01
CA PHE A 52 11.58 -16.82 -3.30
C PHE A 52 12.35 -18.13 -3.22
N ALA A 53 13.11 -18.35 -2.14
CA ALA A 53 13.84 -19.60 -1.92
C ALA A 53 12.92 -20.81 -1.69
N SER A 54 11.71 -20.58 -1.18
CA SER A 54 10.67 -21.62 -1.05
C SER A 54 9.92 -21.91 -2.36
N GLY A 55 10.21 -21.15 -3.42
CA GLY A 55 9.56 -21.26 -4.73
C GLY A 55 8.29 -20.41 -4.87
N ASP A 56 7.96 -19.59 -3.87
CA ASP A 56 6.85 -18.64 -3.97
C ASP A 56 7.28 -17.39 -4.74
N ASN A 57 6.58 -17.13 -5.85
CA ASN A 57 6.72 -15.93 -6.67
C ASN A 57 5.37 -15.24 -6.94
N THR A 58 4.35 -15.59 -6.16
CA THR A 58 2.97 -15.09 -6.32
C THR A 58 2.54 -14.18 -5.19
N THR A 59 3.17 -14.29 -4.01
CA THR A 59 2.87 -13.44 -2.86
C THR A 59 3.12 -11.96 -3.18
N TYR A 60 2.13 -11.12 -2.87
CA TYR A 60 2.25 -9.67 -3.04
C TYR A 60 3.14 -9.05 -1.96
N VAL A 61 3.83 -7.96 -2.30
CA VAL A 61 4.72 -7.25 -1.34
C VAL A 61 3.92 -6.79 -0.12
N GLU A 62 2.69 -6.33 -0.31
CA GLU A 62 1.79 -5.89 0.75
C GLU A 62 1.39 -7.02 1.70
N GLU A 63 1.32 -8.27 1.23
CA GLU A 63 1.11 -9.43 2.11
C GLU A 63 2.34 -9.66 2.99
N VAL A 64 3.55 -9.53 2.42
CA VAL A 64 4.80 -9.59 3.18
C VAL A 64 4.85 -8.50 4.24
N LEU A 65 4.46 -7.27 3.88
CA LEU A 65 4.36 -6.16 4.83
C LEU A 65 3.32 -6.43 5.92
N ALA A 66 2.17 -7.04 5.58
CA ALA A 66 1.16 -7.43 6.55
C ALA A 66 1.67 -8.46 7.57
N TRP A 67 2.42 -9.47 7.11
CA TRP A 67 3.04 -10.45 8.00
C TRP A 67 4.06 -9.82 8.92
N LEU A 68 4.95 -8.96 8.41
CA LEU A 68 5.94 -8.26 9.24
C LEU A 68 5.29 -7.36 10.30
N ILE A 69 4.15 -6.73 9.98
CA ILE A 69 3.37 -5.96 10.95
C ILE A 69 2.73 -6.87 12.00
N THR A 70 2.15 -7.99 11.57
CA THR A 70 1.49 -8.97 12.45
C THR A 70 2.48 -9.60 13.43
N ASP A 71 3.69 -9.88 12.96
CA ASP A 71 4.79 -10.45 13.76
C ASP A 71 5.47 -9.40 14.67
N GLY A 72 5.09 -8.12 14.55
CA GLY A 72 5.65 -7.02 15.34
C GLY A 72 7.04 -6.56 14.90
N GLU A 73 7.53 -7.05 13.76
CA GLU A 73 8.84 -6.73 13.18
C GLU A 73 8.81 -5.41 12.38
N LEU A 74 7.62 -4.94 12.01
CA LEU A 74 7.45 -3.71 11.24
C LEU A 74 6.31 -2.87 11.78
N ARG A 75 6.49 -1.55 11.75
CA ARG A 75 5.43 -0.58 12.03
C ARG A 75 5.39 0.50 10.96
N ILE A 76 4.33 0.52 10.17
CA ILE A 76 4.13 1.49 9.09
C ILE A 76 3.12 2.54 9.53
N LYS A 77 3.47 3.82 9.38
CA LYS A 77 2.53 4.93 9.54
C LYS A 77 1.97 5.32 8.19
N GLY A 78 0.65 5.42 8.09
CA GLY A 78 -0.03 5.92 6.89
C GLY A 78 0.30 7.39 6.66
N ALA A 79 0.72 7.73 5.45
CA ALA A 79 0.75 9.10 4.97
C ALA A 79 -0.56 9.35 4.21
N LEU A 80 -1.45 10.15 4.77
CA LEU A 80 -2.69 10.54 4.09
C LEU A 80 -2.32 11.46 2.92
N CYS A 81 -2.71 11.05 1.72
CA CYS A 81 -2.44 11.76 0.48
C CYS A 81 -3.68 12.51 -0.03
N ASP A 82 -4.57 12.89 0.89
CA ASP A 82 -5.76 13.66 0.56
C ASP A 82 -5.35 14.97 -0.12
N GLY A 83 -5.97 15.27 -1.25
CA GLY A 83 -5.63 16.44 -2.08
C GLY A 83 -4.46 16.24 -3.05
N LEU A 84 -3.73 15.12 -3.00
CA LEU A 84 -2.76 14.77 -4.03
C LEU A 84 -3.46 14.04 -5.18
N ARG A 85 -3.24 14.53 -6.40
CA ARG A 85 -3.65 13.78 -7.60
C ARG A 85 -2.68 12.63 -7.81
N TRP A 86 -3.17 11.40 -7.70
CA TRP A 86 -2.45 10.18 -8.03
C TRP A 86 -3.41 9.21 -8.73
N PHE A 87 -2.89 8.34 -9.57
CA PHE A 87 -3.68 7.33 -10.26
C PHE A 87 -2.81 6.10 -10.52
N GLU A 88 -3.35 4.92 -10.22
CA GLU A 88 -2.73 3.63 -10.56
C GLU A 88 -3.09 3.29 -12.00
N MET A 89 -2.11 2.87 -12.79
CA MET A 89 -2.31 2.59 -14.22
C MET A 89 -1.91 1.15 -14.54
N ASP A 90 -2.91 0.26 -14.62
CA ASP A 90 -2.72 -1.15 -14.94
C ASP A 90 -3.13 -1.49 -16.38
N SER A 91 -3.87 -0.58 -17.03
CA SER A 91 -4.43 -0.79 -18.37
C SER A 91 -4.40 0.47 -19.24
N ALA A 92 -4.66 0.29 -20.54
CA ALA A 92 -4.84 1.42 -21.46
C ALA A 92 -6.09 2.27 -21.14
N ILE A 93 -7.10 1.67 -20.49
CA ILE A 93 -8.27 2.40 -20.02
C ILE A 93 -7.87 3.33 -18.87
N ASP A 94 -7.04 2.83 -17.94
CA ASP A 94 -6.52 3.61 -16.81
C ASP A 94 -5.70 4.81 -17.29
N LEU A 95 -4.89 4.63 -18.33
CA LEU A 95 -4.17 5.73 -18.97
C LEU A 95 -5.11 6.84 -19.43
N GLY A 96 -6.17 6.51 -20.16
CA GLY A 96 -7.13 7.51 -20.64
C GLY A 96 -7.91 8.21 -19.51
N ILE A 97 -8.09 7.56 -18.35
CA ILE A 97 -8.66 8.17 -17.15
C ILE A 97 -7.64 9.12 -16.51
N ALA A 98 -6.39 8.67 -16.34
CA ALA A 98 -5.31 9.48 -15.81
C ALA A 98 -5.13 10.75 -16.63
N GLU A 99 -5.03 10.64 -17.96
CA GLU A 99 -4.91 11.79 -18.86
C GLU A 99 -6.01 12.83 -18.63
N ARG A 100 -7.26 12.40 -18.42
CA ARG A 100 -8.37 13.30 -18.10
C ARG A 100 -8.19 13.97 -16.74
N ILE A 101 -7.83 13.22 -15.69
CA ILE A 101 -7.57 13.75 -14.34
C ILE A 101 -6.43 14.78 -14.34
N PHE A 102 -5.41 14.57 -15.17
CA PHE A 102 -4.20 15.39 -15.22
C PHE A 102 -4.19 16.46 -16.32
N SER A 103 -5.21 16.51 -17.19
CA SER A 103 -5.32 17.51 -18.28
C SER A 103 -5.58 18.95 -17.81
N GLY A 104 -6.05 19.15 -16.58
CA GLY A 104 -6.30 20.47 -15.99
C GLY A 104 -5.12 21.01 -15.16
N PRO A 105 -5.06 22.35 -14.96
CA PRO A 105 -4.04 22.98 -14.14
C PRO A 105 -4.02 22.37 -12.73
N ALA A 106 -2.83 22.20 -12.15
CA ALA A 106 -2.70 21.71 -10.79
C ALA A 106 -3.45 22.65 -9.83
N ALA A 107 -4.24 22.07 -8.91
CA ALA A 107 -4.84 22.83 -7.83
C ALA A 107 -3.74 23.59 -7.09
N ALA A 108 -3.98 24.87 -6.77
CA ALA A 108 -3.04 25.67 -6.00
C ALA A 108 -2.79 24.99 -4.63
N PRO A 109 -1.53 24.93 -4.16
CA PRO A 109 -1.24 24.37 -2.84
C PRO A 109 -1.97 25.17 -1.76
N HIS A 110 -2.64 24.47 -0.85
CA HIS A 110 -3.25 25.02 0.37
C HIS A 110 -2.21 25.30 1.44
#